data_AF-A0A3L7VW43-F1
#
_entry.id   AF-A0A3L7VW43-F1
#
_cell.length_a   1.000
_cell.length_b   1.000
_cell.length_c   1.000
_cell.angle_alpha   90.00
_cell.angle_beta   90.00
_cell.angle_gamma   90.00
#
_symmetry.space_group_name_H-M   'P 1'
#
loop_
_entity.id
_entity.type
_entity.pdbx_description
1 polymer ?
#
loop_
_entity_poly.entity_id
_entity_poly.type
_entity_poly.pdbx_seq_one_letter_code
_entity_poly.pdbx_strand_id
1 'polypeptide(L)'
;MVATGLSESPQAYRAKLLEQSDSQIDAWATGSLRDMAKRKGIVATIHEFSHAAHLDEDGLAGAYTLGGGPAATMGRDTEGRLLLPAVSLWCLVPGLRTVDPKGSRERLVAFLVATFEEVVYI
;
A
#
# COMPACT_ATOMS: atom_id res chain seq x y z
N MET A 1 -10.41 -20.40 -19.37
CA MET A 1 -10.33 -20.71 -17.92
C MET A 1 -9.26 -19.81 -17.32
N VAL A 2 -9.63 -18.70 -16.69
CA VAL A 2 -8.73 -17.85 -15.90
C VAL A 2 -9.52 -17.36 -14.69
N ALA A 3 -9.49 -18.14 -13.61
CA ALA A 3 -10.01 -17.79 -12.30
C ALA A 3 -9.39 -18.73 -11.26
N THR A 4 -8.10 -18.52 -10.98
CA THR A 4 -7.44 -19.07 -9.79
C THR A 4 -6.61 -17.96 -9.17
N GLY A 5 -7.28 -16.95 -8.63
CA GLY A 5 -6.65 -15.78 -8.02
C GLY A 5 -7.21 -15.53 -6.63
N LEU A 6 -6.71 -16.25 -5.62
CA LEU A 6 -6.80 -16.02 -4.17
C LEU A 6 -8.20 -15.88 -3.49
N SER A 7 -9.26 -15.41 -4.13
CA SER A 7 -10.64 -15.33 -3.62
C SER A 7 -11.66 -15.05 -4.73
N GLU A 8 -12.95 -15.30 -4.48
CA GLU A 8 -14.02 -15.10 -5.47
C GLU A 8 -14.62 -13.68 -5.45
N SER A 9 -14.34 -12.92 -4.39
CA SER A 9 -14.81 -11.54 -4.22
C SER A 9 -13.91 -10.76 -3.26
N PRO A 10 -13.91 -9.41 -3.32
CA PRO A 10 -13.23 -8.56 -2.35
C PRO A 10 -13.64 -8.84 -0.90
N GLN A 11 -14.92 -9.17 -0.65
CA GLN A 11 -15.43 -9.51 0.68
C GLN A 11 -14.84 -10.83 1.19
N ALA A 12 -14.84 -11.86 0.35
CA ALA A 12 -14.22 -13.13 0.69
C ALA A 12 -12.70 -12.98 0.87
N TYR A 13 -12.05 -12.11 0.09
CA TYR A 13 -10.63 -11.80 0.25
C TYR A 13 -10.36 -11.10 1.59
N ARG A 14 -11.18 -10.12 1.97
CA ARG A 14 -11.09 -9.45 3.27
C ARG A 14 -11.18 -10.45 4.43
N ALA A 15 -12.11 -11.40 4.37
CA ALA A 15 -12.24 -12.44 5.40
C ALA A 15 -10.93 -13.25 5.54
N LYS A 16 -10.36 -13.70 4.41
CA LYS A 16 -9.09 -14.43 4.41
C LYS A 16 -7.92 -13.60 4.94
N LEU A 17 -7.86 -12.31 4.60
CA LEU A 17 -6.82 -11.39 5.09
C LEU A 17 -6.88 -11.24 6.62
N LEU A 18 -8.09 -11.16 7.20
CA LEU A 18 -8.26 -11.00 8.64
C LEU A 18 -7.73 -12.20 9.46
N GLU A 19 -7.66 -13.39 8.85
CA GLU A 19 -7.10 -14.59 9.46
C GLU A 19 -5.56 -14.63 9.47
N GLN A 20 -4.89 -13.76 8.71
CA GLN A 20 -3.43 -13.80 8.55
C GLN A 20 -2.68 -13.03 9.64
N SER A 21 -1.41 -13.36 9.86
CA SER A 21 -0.55 -12.58 10.75
C SER A 21 -0.30 -11.17 10.19
N ASP A 22 0.03 -10.23 11.08
CA ASP A 22 0.44 -8.88 10.66
C ASP A 22 1.65 -8.90 9.72
N SER A 23 2.63 -9.77 9.98
CA SER A 23 3.80 -9.93 9.11
C SER A 23 3.44 -10.36 7.69
N GLN A 24 2.41 -11.19 7.52
CA GLN A 24 1.94 -11.64 6.21
C GLN A 24 1.22 -10.50 5.48
N ILE A 25 0.38 -9.73 6.18
CA ILE A 25 -0.27 -8.54 5.64
C ILE A 25 0.76 -7.51 5.20
N ASP A 26 1.81 -7.29 5.99
CA ASP A 26 2.88 -6.34 5.68
C ASP A 26 3.65 -6.75 4.41
N ALA A 27 3.96 -8.04 4.29
CA ALA A 27 4.62 -8.60 3.11
C ALA A 27 3.77 -8.45 1.85
N TRP A 28 2.47 -8.74 1.92
CA TRP A 28 1.55 -8.59 0.80
C TRP A 28 1.31 -7.14 0.41
N ALA A 29 1.15 -6.24 1.38
CA ALA A 29 0.99 -4.81 1.10
C ALA A 29 2.24 -4.26 0.42
N THR A 30 3.42 -4.67 0.88
CA THR A 30 4.71 -4.33 0.26
C THR A 30 4.80 -4.83 -1.19
N GLY A 31 4.40 -6.08 -1.45
CA GLY A 31 4.35 -6.65 -2.79
C GLY A 31 3.38 -5.87 -3.69
N SER A 32 2.17 -5.60 -3.18
CA SER A 32 1.11 -4.90 -3.92
C SER A 32 1.52 -3.47 -4.31
N LEU A 33 2.18 -2.73 -3.41
CA LEU A 33 2.77 -1.42 -3.71
C LEU A 33 3.75 -1.49 -4.90
N ARG A 34 4.65 -2.47 -4.88
CA ARG A 34 5.64 -2.67 -5.95
C ARG A 34 4.96 -3.02 -7.27
N ASP A 35 4.00 -3.93 -7.27
CA ASP A 35 3.40 -4.43 -8.50
C ASP A 35 2.39 -3.46 -9.10
N MET A 36 1.71 -2.66 -8.26
CA MET A 36 0.92 -1.53 -8.71
C MET A 36 1.81 -0.45 -9.32
N ALA A 37 2.95 -0.12 -8.68
CA ALA A 37 3.90 0.85 -9.23
C ALA A 37 4.44 0.46 -10.61
N LYS A 38 4.73 -0.84 -10.84
CA LYS A 38 5.16 -1.34 -12.15
C LYS A 38 4.09 -1.21 -13.23
N ARG A 39 2.82 -1.46 -12.88
CA ARG A 39 1.71 -1.54 -13.86
C ARG A 39 1.02 -0.22 -14.11
N LYS A 40 0.76 0.55 -13.06
CA LYS A 40 -0.03 1.78 -13.08
C LYS A 40 0.80 3.05 -12.89
N GLY A 41 2.06 2.90 -12.47
CA GLY A 41 2.93 4.03 -12.17
C GLY A 41 2.73 4.57 -10.75
N ILE A 42 3.67 5.42 -10.34
CA ILE A 42 3.83 5.84 -8.94
C ILE A 42 2.70 6.72 -8.42
N VAL A 43 2.22 7.67 -9.24
CA VAL A 43 1.15 8.59 -8.83
C VAL A 43 -0.12 7.83 -8.48
N ALA A 44 -0.52 6.88 -9.33
CA ALA A 44 -1.68 6.02 -9.05
C ALA A 44 -1.45 5.17 -7.79
N THR A 45 -0.25 4.60 -7.62
CA THR A 45 0.06 3.80 -6.44
C THR A 45 -0.05 4.59 -5.13
N ILE A 46 0.53 5.78 -5.12
CA ILE A 46 0.51 6.71 -3.99
C ILE A 46 -0.93 7.12 -3.66
N HIS A 47 -1.72 7.46 -4.68
CA HIS A 47 -3.12 7.83 -4.52
C HIS A 47 -3.94 6.69 -3.88
N GLU A 48 -3.86 5.48 -4.42
CA GLU A 48 -4.61 4.33 -3.88
C GLU A 48 -4.21 3.99 -2.44
N PHE A 49 -2.91 4.00 -2.14
CA PHE A 49 -2.45 3.75 -0.77
C PHE A 49 -2.89 4.86 0.19
N SER A 50 -2.72 6.13 -0.19
CA SER A 50 -3.17 7.29 0.58
C SER A 50 -4.67 7.22 0.89
N HIS A 51 -5.48 6.91 -0.13
CA HIS A 51 -6.92 6.77 0.01
C HIS A 51 -7.31 5.64 0.99
N ALA A 52 -6.76 4.44 0.78
CA ALA A 52 -7.08 3.28 1.61
C ALA A 52 -6.52 3.39 3.05
N ALA A 53 -5.37 4.06 3.21
CA ALA A 53 -4.76 4.30 4.51
C ALA A 53 -5.33 5.54 5.23
N HIS A 54 -6.22 6.31 4.60
CA HIS A 54 -6.72 7.58 5.11
C HIS A 54 -5.59 8.51 5.56
N LEU A 55 -4.55 8.64 4.73
CA LEU A 55 -3.44 9.56 4.93
C LEU A 55 -3.54 10.66 3.88
N ASP A 56 -3.45 11.91 4.31
CA ASP A 56 -3.16 13.02 3.39
C ASP A 56 -1.69 12.97 2.94
N GLU A 57 -1.28 13.88 2.06
CA GLU A 57 0.08 13.88 1.52
C GLU A 57 1.15 14.08 2.60
N ASP A 58 0.89 14.92 3.61
CA ASP A 58 1.82 15.15 4.72
C ASP A 58 1.92 13.93 5.62
N GLY A 59 0.79 13.29 5.92
CA GLY A 59 0.74 12.01 6.62
C GLY A 59 1.46 10.90 5.86
N LEU A 60 1.36 10.89 4.52
CA LEU A 60 2.06 9.93 3.68
C LEU A 60 3.57 10.16 3.66
N ALA A 61 4.02 11.42 3.54
CA ALA A 61 5.43 11.79 3.63
C ALA A 61 6.01 11.46 5.02
N GLY A 62 5.24 11.69 6.07
CA GLY A 62 5.57 11.31 7.44
C GLY A 62 5.71 9.79 7.59
N ALA A 63 4.74 9.01 7.11
CA ALA A 63 4.79 7.56 7.11
C ALA A 63 6.01 7.04 6.33
N TYR A 64 6.27 7.56 5.13
CA TYR A 64 7.45 7.20 4.35
C TYR A 64 8.75 7.39 5.13
N THR A 65 8.90 8.56 5.76
CA THR A 65 10.10 8.89 6.55
C THR A 65 10.24 8.01 7.79
N LEU A 66 9.16 7.82 8.55
CA LEU A 66 9.12 6.97 9.74
C LEU A 66 9.41 5.50 9.42
N GLY A 67 9.01 5.05 8.22
CA GLY A 67 9.31 3.71 7.73
C GLY A 67 10.72 3.52 7.17
N GLY A 68 11.59 4.52 7.28
CA GLY A 68 13.00 4.48 6.84
C GLY A 68 13.25 5.03 5.44
N GLY A 69 12.24 5.64 4.81
CA GLY A 69 12.37 6.32 3.53
C GLY A 69 13.20 7.60 3.63
N PRO A 70 14.22 7.83 2.77
CA PRO A 70 15.03 9.04 2.86
C PRO A 70 14.22 10.29 2.44
N ALA A 71 13.96 11.21 3.35
CA ALA A 71 13.14 12.40 3.06
C ALA A 71 13.67 13.24 1.89
N ALA A 72 15.00 13.31 1.71
CA ALA A 72 15.65 14.01 0.59
C ALA A 72 15.34 13.42 -0.80
N THR A 73 14.76 12.22 -0.86
CA THR A 73 14.36 11.56 -2.12
C THR A 73 12.90 11.81 -2.50
N MET A 74 12.13 12.45 -1.62
CA MET A 74 10.75 12.85 -1.92
C MET A 74 10.77 14.04 -2.88
N GLY A 75 9.83 14.04 -3.82
CA GLY A 75 9.65 15.14 -4.77
C GLY A 75 8.19 15.48 -4.95
N ARG A 76 7.92 16.46 -5.80
CA ARG A 76 6.57 16.77 -6.28
C ARG A 76 6.60 16.92 -7.80
N ASP A 77 5.49 16.57 -8.46
CA ASP A 77 5.35 16.83 -9.89
C ASP A 77 4.92 18.29 -10.17
N THR A 78 4.66 18.61 -11.43
CA THR A 78 4.26 19.96 -11.86
C THR A 78 2.90 20.40 -11.33
N GLU A 79 2.06 19.46 -10.90
CA GLU A 79 0.76 19.72 -10.26
C GLU A 79 0.87 19.75 -8.73
N GLY A 80 2.09 19.59 -8.20
CA GLY A 80 2.36 19.57 -6.78
C GLY A 80 2.09 18.23 -6.11
N ARG A 81 1.78 17.15 -6.82
CA ARG A 81 1.49 15.83 -6.23
C ARG A 81 2.76 15.18 -5.69
N LEU A 82 2.67 14.57 -4.50
CA LEU A 82 3.81 13.87 -3.89
C LEU A 82 4.32 12.72 -4.76
N LEU A 83 5.64 12.66 -4.96
CA LEU A 83 6.36 11.58 -5.62
C LEU A 83 7.32 10.91 -4.64
N LEU A 84 7.27 9.58 -4.59
CA LEU A 84 8.16 8.74 -3.80
C LEU A 84 8.93 7.79 -4.71
N PRO A 85 10.20 7.44 -4.41
CA PRO A 85 10.93 6.49 -5.22
C PRO A 85 10.27 5.10 -5.21
N ALA A 86 10.06 4.53 -6.39
CA ALA A 86 9.41 3.23 -6.57
C ALA A 86 10.04 2.11 -5.72
N VAL A 87 11.37 2.12 -5.65
CA VAL A 87 12.17 1.10 -4.95
C VAL A 87 12.03 1.16 -3.43
N SER A 88 11.58 2.28 -2.87
CA SER A 88 11.42 2.50 -1.43
C SER A 88 9.97 2.62 -0.99
N LEU A 89 8.99 2.37 -1.88
CA LEU A 89 7.57 2.39 -1.50
C LEU A 89 7.23 1.42 -0.35
N TRP A 90 8.01 0.35 -0.19
CA TRP A 90 7.86 -0.57 0.93
C TRP A 90 7.95 0.12 2.30
N CYS A 91 8.63 1.27 2.42
CA CYS A 91 8.73 2.04 3.66
C CYS A 91 7.35 2.53 4.15
N LEU A 92 6.35 2.66 3.28
CA LEU A 92 5.01 3.08 3.68
C LEU A 92 4.33 2.10 4.65
N VAL A 93 4.66 0.81 4.57
CA VAL A 93 4.08 -0.24 5.43
C VAL A 93 4.57 -0.10 6.88
N PRO A 94 5.88 -0.20 7.20
CA PRO A 94 6.35 0.05 8.56
C PRO A 94 6.06 1.48 9.02
N GLY A 95 6.08 2.45 8.11
CA GLY A 95 5.68 3.83 8.38
C GLY A 95 4.26 3.94 8.93
N LEU A 96 3.29 3.30 8.26
CA LEU A 96 1.90 3.27 8.72
C LEU A 96 1.76 2.52 10.05
N ARG A 97 2.53 1.43 10.26
CA ARG A 97 2.58 0.73 11.55
C ARG A 97 3.05 1.64 12.69
N THR A 98 3.99 2.56 12.41
CA THR A 98 4.45 3.54 13.40
C THR A 98 3.44 4.67 13.63
N VAL A 99 2.82 5.20 12.57
CA VAL A 99 1.83 6.29 12.66
C VAL A 99 0.58 5.84 13.41
N ASP A 100 0.07 4.63 13.15
CA ASP A 100 -1.14 4.09 13.77
C ASP A 100 -0.94 2.62 14.18
N PRO A 101 -0.30 2.33 15.33
CA PRO A 101 -0.02 0.96 15.75
C PRO A 101 -1.27 0.09 15.94
N LYS A 102 -2.44 0.70 16.19
CA LYS A 102 -3.69 -0.03 16.47
C LYS A 102 -4.57 -0.21 15.23
N GLY A 103 -4.66 0.82 14.37
CA GLY A 103 -5.51 0.82 13.18
C GLY A 103 -4.80 0.49 11.87
N SER A 104 -3.47 0.47 11.85
CA SER A 104 -2.67 0.16 10.64
C SER A 104 -3.04 -1.17 9.99
N ARG A 105 -3.34 -2.21 10.79
CA ARG A 105 -3.76 -3.51 10.25
C ARG A 105 -4.99 -3.38 9.36
N GLU A 106 -6.04 -2.72 9.85
CA GLU A 106 -7.28 -2.55 9.10
C GLU A 106 -7.06 -1.74 7.82
N ARG A 107 -6.25 -0.68 7.89
CA ARG A 107 -5.89 0.16 6.74
C ARG A 107 -5.10 -0.61 5.67
N LEU A 108 -4.14 -1.45 6.08
CA LEU A 108 -3.39 -2.32 5.15
C LEU A 108 -4.30 -3.38 4.52
N VAL A 109 -5.23 -3.94 5.29
CA VAL A 109 -6.26 -4.84 4.74
C VAL A 109 -7.16 -4.10 3.75
N ALA A 110 -7.58 -2.88 4.07
CA ALA A 110 -8.37 -2.07 3.14
C ALA A 110 -7.63 -1.79 1.84
N PHE A 111 -6.33 -1.50 1.91
CA PHE A 111 -5.46 -1.32 0.74
C PHE A 111 -5.37 -2.60 -0.11
N LEU A 112 -5.15 -3.75 0.51
CA LEU A 112 -5.10 -5.03 -0.19
C LEU A 112 -6.44 -5.37 -0.86
N VAL A 113 -7.56 -5.09 -0.20
CA VAL A 113 -8.89 -5.29 -0.77
C VAL A 113 -9.16 -4.32 -1.92
N ALA A 114 -8.77 -3.05 -1.81
CA ALA A 114 -8.90 -2.06 -2.88
C ALA A 114 -8.06 -2.42 -4.10
N THR A 115 -6.92 -3.07 -3.87
CA THR A 115 -6.00 -3.55 -4.92
C THR A 115 -6.25 -5.02 -5.30
N PHE A 116 -7.40 -5.60 -4.95
CA PHE A 116 -7.70 -7.02 -5.20
C PHE A 116 -7.52 -7.45 -6.66
N GLU A 117 -7.97 -6.64 -7.62
CA GLU A 117 -7.79 -6.91 -9.06
C GLU A 117 -6.31 -6.87 -9.49
N GLU A 118 -5.47 -6.19 -8.71
CA GLU A 118 -4.03 -6.18 -8.95
C GLU A 118 -3.34 -7.45 -8.44
N VAL A 119 -3.95 -8.18 -7.51
CA VAL A 119 -3.39 -9.40 -6.91
C VAL A 119 -3.45 -10.63 -7.85
N VAL A 120 -4.11 -10.50 -9.02
CA VAL A 120 -4.37 -11.59 -9.98
C VAL A 120 -3.14 -11.97 -10.85
N TYR A 121 -2.00 -11.27 -10.73
CA TYR A 121 -0.79 -11.52 -11.52
C TYR A 121 0.47 -11.76 -10.67
N ILE A 122 0.34 -12.53 -9.59
CA ILE A 122 1.47 -13.09 -8.83
C ILE A 122 1.81 -14.48 -9.36
#